data_AF-A0A951U124-F1
#
_entry.id   AF-A0A951U124-F1
#
_cell.length_a   1.000
_cell.length_b   1.000
_cell.length_c   1.000
_cell.angle_alpha   90.00
_cell.angle_beta   90.00
_cell.angle_gamma   90.00
#
_symmetry.space_group_name_H-M   'P 1'
#
loop_
_entity.id
_entity.type
_entity.pdbx_description
1 polymer ?
#
loop_
_entity_poly.entity_id
_entity_poly.type
_entity_poly.pdbx_seq_one_letter_code
_entity_poly.pdbx_strand_id
1 'polypeptide(L)'
;MEQQNNSYGRDQNVINHNISISLSLQEDQFASTACVLGLEIQQDCNLLQELLEQKEGYLSDKWRSCLKQNRSVWQDIPSRSTLVKSNKTLMQYVQCFYQKLDSIEEHCGELLNLNAKILPLEAKPRYGGSGILGFGTTPIPAWAEQYYSESDAMTVINIGKCNSIKLGTLKETVREALQSGYEIISLLE
;
A
#
# COMPACT_ATOMS: atom_id res chain seq x y z
N MET A 1 65.04 -5.22 -41.97
CA MET A 1 64.17 -5.85 -40.95
C MET A 1 63.79 -4.76 -39.98
N GLU A 2 62.49 -4.54 -39.74
CA GLU A 2 61.87 -3.90 -38.56
C GLU A 2 60.53 -3.27 -38.97
N GLN A 3 59.48 -4.08 -38.93
CA GLN A 3 58.11 -3.60 -38.73
C GLN A 3 57.36 -4.69 -37.96
N GLN A 4 57.34 -4.59 -36.64
CA GLN A 4 56.40 -5.29 -35.78
C GLN A 4 56.47 -4.66 -34.39
N ASN A 5 55.59 -3.71 -34.09
CA ASN A 5 55.19 -3.30 -32.73
C ASN A 5 54.13 -2.20 -32.75
N ASN A 6 52.99 -2.42 -33.41
CA ASN A 6 51.87 -1.46 -33.37
C ASN A 6 50.46 -2.09 -33.23
N SER A 7 50.36 -3.40 -33.02
CA SER A 7 49.05 -4.07 -32.87
C SER A 7 48.51 -4.01 -31.44
N TYR A 8 49.37 -4.18 -30.43
CA TYR A 8 48.94 -4.34 -29.04
C TYR A 8 48.26 -3.08 -28.44
N GLY A 9 48.64 -1.88 -28.85
CA GLY A 9 48.05 -0.63 -28.33
C GLY A 9 46.67 -0.29 -28.90
N ARG A 10 46.29 -0.82 -30.08
CA ARG A 10 44.95 -0.60 -30.63
C ARG A 10 43.91 -1.48 -29.97
N ASP A 11 44.25 -2.75 -29.73
CA ASP A 11 43.32 -3.73 -29.15
C ASP A 11 42.99 -3.37 -27.69
N GLN A 12 43.95 -2.88 -26.91
CA GLN A 12 43.70 -2.39 -25.55
C GLN A 12 42.83 -1.13 -25.51
N ASN A 13 43.00 -0.20 -26.47
CA ASN A 13 42.13 0.98 -26.56
C ASN A 13 40.70 0.63 -26.98
N VAL A 14 40.50 -0.35 -27.87
CA VAL A 14 39.17 -0.84 -28.25
C VAL A 14 38.49 -1.57 -27.09
N ILE A 15 39.24 -2.40 -26.34
CA ILE A 15 38.71 -3.10 -25.16
C ILE A 15 38.33 -2.09 -24.07
N ASN A 16 39.20 -1.12 -23.75
CA ASN A 16 38.91 -0.11 -22.75
C ASN A 16 37.73 0.78 -23.16
N HIS A 17 37.64 1.16 -24.44
CA HIS A 17 36.52 1.96 -24.94
C HIS A 17 35.19 1.19 -24.88
N ASN A 18 35.19 -0.10 -25.24
CA ASN A 18 34.00 -0.95 -25.17
C ASN A 18 33.56 -1.21 -23.72
N ILE A 19 34.51 -1.35 -22.78
CA ILE A 19 34.23 -1.46 -21.35
C ILE A 19 33.65 -0.14 -20.80
N SER A 20 34.21 1.00 -21.19
CA SER A 20 33.68 2.32 -20.80
C SER A 20 32.26 2.57 -21.34
N ILE A 21 32.00 2.18 -22.60
CA ILE A 21 30.66 2.28 -23.20
C ILE A 21 29.67 1.38 -22.46
N SER A 22 30.01 0.11 -22.19
CA SER A 22 29.11 -0.81 -21.49
C SER A 22 28.84 -0.41 -20.04
N LEU A 23 29.82 0.16 -19.33
CA LEU A 23 29.63 0.75 -18.00
C LEU A 23 28.67 1.95 -18.05
N SER A 24 28.87 2.88 -18.99
CA SER A 24 27.99 4.06 -19.13
C SER A 24 26.53 3.68 -19.45
N LEU A 25 26.32 2.69 -20.31
CA LEU A 25 24.99 2.16 -20.63
C LEU A 25 24.30 1.50 -19.43
N GLN A 26 25.07 0.87 -18.54
CA GLN A 26 24.54 0.21 -17.36
C GLN A 26 24.18 1.23 -16.26
N GLU A 27 24.95 2.30 -16.13
CA GLU A 27 24.65 3.45 -15.26
C GLU A 27 23.38 4.20 -15.73
N ASP A 28 23.25 4.47 -17.03
CA ASP A 28 22.08 5.13 -17.61
C ASP A 28 20.79 4.32 -17.41
N GLN A 29 20.85 3.00 -17.58
CA GLN A 29 19.71 2.10 -17.35
C GLN A 29 19.31 2.04 -15.87
N PHE A 30 20.29 2.02 -14.96
CA PHE A 30 20.01 2.09 -13.53
C PHE A 30 19.36 3.42 -13.16
N ALA A 31 19.93 4.54 -13.60
CA ALA A 31 19.41 5.88 -13.31
C ALA A 31 17.97 6.06 -13.82
N SER A 32 17.68 5.61 -15.05
CA SER A 32 16.32 5.63 -15.59
C SER A 32 15.35 4.77 -14.77
N THR A 33 15.77 3.56 -14.37
CA THR A 33 14.91 2.65 -13.59
C THR A 33 14.68 3.18 -12.17
N ALA A 34 15.72 3.70 -11.54
CA ALA A 34 15.69 4.32 -10.22
C ALA A 34 14.79 5.56 -10.20
N CYS A 35 14.84 6.38 -11.25
CA CYS A 35 13.97 7.55 -11.39
C CYS A 35 12.49 7.15 -11.46
N VAL A 36 12.13 6.17 -12.30
CA VAL A 36 10.74 5.68 -12.38
C VAL A 36 10.28 5.10 -11.05
N LEU A 37 11.11 4.29 -10.39
CA LEU A 37 10.79 3.73 -9.07
C LEU A 37 10.56 4.83 -8.02
N GLY A 38 11.40 5.86 -8.01
CA GLY A 38 11.26 7.00 -7.11
C GLY A 38 9.91 7.70 -7.30
N LEU A 39 9.48 7.89 -8.54
CA LEU A 39 8.17 8.47 -8.85
C LEU A 39 7.01 7.58 -8.39
N GLU A 40 7.09 6.26 -8.58
CA GLU A 40 6.07 5.32 -8.10
C GLU A 40 5.94 5.37 -6.57
N ILE A 41 7.06 5.31 -5.86
CA ILE A 41 7.07 5.37 -4.40
C ILE A 41 6.59 6.72 -3.89
N GLN A 42 6.97 7.83 -4.56
CA GLN A 42 6.45 9.17 -4.24
C GLN A 42 4.93 9.23 -4.36
N GLN A 43 4.36 8.64 -5.42
CA GLN A 43 2.92 8.58 -5.62
C GLN A 43 2.23 7.75 -4.53
N ASP A 44 2.79 6.59 -4.18
CA ASP A 44 2.27 5.76 -3.10
C ASP A 44 2.35 6.47 -1.75
N CYS A 45 3.44 7.20 -1.47
CA CYS A 45 3.55 8.05 -0.29
C CYS A 45 2.47 9.15 -0.25
N ASN A 46 2.17 9.79 -1.38
CA ASN A 46 1.10 10.79 -1.44
C ASN A 46 -0.27 10.17 -1.13
N LEU A 47 -0.54 8.95 -1.63
CA LEU A 47 -1.75 8.19 -1.29
C LEU A 47 -1.81 7.86 0.21
N LEU A 48 -0.69 7.41 0.79
CA LEU A 48 -0.62 7.13 2.23
C LEU A 48 -0.84 8.39 3.09
N GLN A 49 -0.33 9.56 2.67
CA GLN A 49 -0.63 10.84 3.32
C GLN A 49 -2.12 11.16 3.25
N GLU A 50 -2.74 11.05 2.08
CA GLU A 50 -4.17 11.29 1.90
C GLU A 50 -5.02 10.33 2.77
N LEU A 51 -4.56 9.10 2.99
CA LEU A 51 -5.19 8.14 3.89
C LEU A 51 -5.10 8.58 5.36
N LEU A 52 -3.95 9.12 5.81
CA LEU A 52 -3.80 9.63 7.18
C LEU A 52 -4.67 10.86 7.46
N GLU A 53 -4.83 11.72 6.45
CA GLU A 53 -5.59 12.96 6.53
C GLU A 53 -7.11 12.77 6.48
N GLN A 54 -7.59 11.53 6.22
CA GLN A 54 -9.01 11.24 6.27
C GLN A 54 -9.62 11.60 7.63
N LYS A 55 -10.74 12.33 7.59
CA LYS A 55 -11.55 12.63 8.78
C LYS A 55 -12.06 11.33 9.39
N GLU A 56 -12.13 11.31 10.72
CA GLU A 56 -12.55 10.13 11.49
C GLU A 56 -13.86 9.54 10.97
N GLY A 57 -13.86 8.23 10.71
CA GLY A 57 -15.06 7.47 10.41
C GLY A 57 -15.41 7.28 8.93
N TYR A 58 -14.74 7.96 7.99
CA TYR A 58 -15.02 7.76 6.56
C TYR A 58 -13.79 7.25 5.81
N LEU A 59 -13.80 5.94 5.53
CA LEU A 59 -12.86 5.30 4.61
C LEU A 59 -13.63 5.07 3.30
N SER A 60 -13.09 5.54 2.18
CA SER A 60 -13.68 5.34 0.84
C SER A 60 -13.31 3.96 0.27
N ASP A 61 -14.16 3.39 -0.58
CA ASP A 61 -13.87 2.13 -1.28
C ASP A 61 -12.62 2.17 -2.17
N LYS A 62 -12.13 3.36 -2.56
CA LYS A 62 -10.89 3.47 -3.34
C LYS A 62 -9.68 2.82 -2.66
N TRP A 63 -9.67 2.80 -1.32
CA TRP A 63 -8.57 2.26 -0.53
C TRP A 63 -8.45 0.73 -0.58
N ARG A 64 -9.42 0.04 -1.20
CA ARG A 64 -9.36 -1.42 -1.41
C ARG A 64 -8.34 -1.84 -2.46
N SER A 65 -7.90 -0.93 -3.33
CA SER A 65 -7.08 -1.32 -4.49
C SER A 65 -6.16 -0.24 -5.05
N CYS A 66 -6.01 0.93 -4.42
CA CYS A 66 -5.22 2.03 -4.98
C CYS A 66 -3.70 1.91 -4.78
N LEU A 67 -3.22 1.26 -3.72
CA LEU A 67 -1.79 1.12 -3.38
C LEU A 67 -1.09 -0.05 -4.11
N LYS A 68 -1.85 -0.90 -4.81
CA LYS A 68 -1.30 -1.96 -5.67
C LYS A 68 -1.08 -1.53 -7.12
N GLN A 69 -1.53 -0.33 -7.51
CA GLN A 69 -1.56 0.08 -8.92
C GLN A 69 -0.20 0.56 -9.44
N ASN A 70 0.61 1.21 -8.61
CA ASN A 70 1.85 1.86 -9.02
C ASN A 70 3.06 0.95 -8.79
N ARG A 71 3.13 -0.17 -9.52
CA ARG A 71 4.20 -1.19 -9.33
C ARG A 71 4.86 -1.62 -10.63
N SER A 72 4.94 -0.75 -11.64
CA SER A 72 5.46 -1.13 -12.95
C SER A 72 6.92 -1.57 -12.88
N VAL A 73 7.77 -0.86 -12.11
CA VAL A 73 9.18 -1.26 -11.93
C VAL A 73 9.28 -2.57 -11.18
N TRP A 74 8.41 -2.79 -10.18
CA TRP A 74 8.41 -4.02 -9.39
C TRP A 74 7.82 -5.24 -10.11
N GLN A 75 6.95 -5.03 -11.09
CA GLN A 75 6.39 -6.10 -11.91
C GLN A 75 7.30 -6.43 -13.10
N ASP A 76 8.12 -5.48 -13.55
CA ASP A 76 9.07 -5.67 -14.64
C ASP A 76 10.35 -6.40 -14.20
N ILE A 77 10.54 -7.62 -14.72
CA ILE A 77 11.69 -8.48 -14.37
C ILE A 77 13.03 -7.84 -14.78
N PRO A 78 13.21 -7.30 -16.00
CA PRO A 78 14.43 -6.58 -16.38
C PRO A 78 14.77 -5.43 -15.43
N SER A 79 13.82 -4.53 -15.15
CA SER A 79 14.00 -3.38 -14.28
C SER A 79 14.42 -3.79 -12.86
N ARG A 80 13.73 -4.78 -12.29
CA ARG A 80 14.12 -5.37 -11.00
C ARG A 80 15.52 -5.98 -11.03
N SER A 81 15.86 -6.70 -12.09
CA SER A 81 17.19 -7.32 -12.21
C SER A 81 18.28 -6.26 -12.23
N THR A 82 18.06 -5.15 -12.94
CA THR A 82 18.96 -3.99 -12.97
C THR A 82 19.16 -3.41 -11.58
N LEU A 83 18.07 -3.13 -10.85
CA LEU A 83 18.14 -2.59 -9.49
C LEU A 83 18.81 -3.56 -8.51
N VAL A 84 18.49 -4.85 -8.55
CA VAL A 84 19.10 -5.87 -7.67
C VAL A 84 20.60 -6.00 -7.90
N LYS A 85 21.06 -5.89 -9.15
CA LYS A 85 22.50 -5.96 -9.47
C LYS A 85 23.25 -4.76 -8.93
N SER A 86 22.65 -3.57 -8.97
CA SER A 86 23.28 -2.33 -8.51
C SER A 86 23.19 -2.15 -6.99
N ASN A 87 22.04 -2.42 -6.38
CA ASN A 87 21.81 -2.20 -4.95
C ASN A 87 20.80 -3.20 -4.35
N LYS A 88 21.32 -4.32 -3.81
CA LYS A 88 20.50 -5.37 -3.18
C LYS A 88 19.75 -4.88 -1.93
N THR A 89 20.37 -4.01 -1.15
CA THR A 89 19.81 -3.49 0.08
C THR A 89 18.59 -2.63 -0.21
N LEU A 90 18.70 -1.69 -1.17
CA LEU A 90 17.57 -0.90 -1.68
C LEU A 90 16.39 -1.80 -2.07
N MET A 91 16.66 -2.89 -2.79
CA MET A 91 15.61 -3.82 -3.22
C MET A 91 14.90 -4.53 -2.06
N GLN A 92 15.59 -4.80 -0.94
CA GLN A 92 14.96 -5.33 0.27
C GLN A 92 14.04 -4.29 0.92
N TYR A 93 14.45 -3.02 0.96
CA TYR A 93 13.61 -1.92 1.45
C TYR A 93 12.35 -1.75 0.58
N VAL A 94 12.50 -1.74 -0.74
CA VAL A 94 11.39 -1.66 -1.70
C VAL A 94 10.42 -2.84 -1.52
N GLN A 95 10.95 -4.07 -1.36
CA GLN A 95 10.12 -5.23 -1.11
C GLN A 95 9.30 -5.09 0.18
N CYS A 96 9.96 -4.66 1.26
CA CYS A 96 9.31 -4.46 2.56
C CYS A 96 8.22 -3.39 2.48
N PHE A 97 8.50 -2.29 1.77
CA PHE A 97 7.53 -1.23 1.53
C PHE A 97 6.28 -1.75 0.81
N TYR A 98 6.42 -2.48 -0.29
CA TYR A 98 5.26 -3.04 -1.01
C TYR A 98 4.48 -4.07 -0.19
N GLN A 99 5.14 -4.85 0.66
CA GLN A 99 4.44 -5.74 1.61
C GLN A 99 3.61 -4.96 2.64
N LYS A 100 4.13 -3.83 3.14
CA LYS A 100 3.36 -2.93 4.01
C LYS A 100 2.15 -2.35 3.29
N LEU A 101 2.30 -1.91 2.02
CA LEU A 101 1.17 -1.42 1.22
C LEU A 101 0.08 -2.48 1.04
N ASP A 102 0.46 -3.74 0.80
CA ASP A 102 -0.49 -4.84 0.68
C ASP A 102 -1.30 -5.06 1.98
N SER A 103 -0.62 -5.02 3.13
CA SER A 103 -1.27 -5.12 4.44
C SER A 103 -2.18 -3.93 4.75
N ILE A 104 -1.78 -2.72 4.35
CA ILE A 104 -2.60 -1.51 4.51
C ILE A 104 -3.90 -1.63 3.72
N GLU A 105 -3.85 -2.06 2.45
CA GLU A 105 -5.08 -2.28 1.66
C GLU A 105 -5.98 -3.36 2.26
N GLU A 106 -5.40 -4.46 2.75
CA GLU A 106 -6.16 -5.52 3.42
C GLU A 106 -6.91 -4.97 4.64
N HIS A 107 -6.21 -4.24 5.52
CA HIS A 107 -6.80 -3.58 6.68
C HIS A 107 -7.88 -2.55 6.29
N CYS A 108 -7.66 -1.80 5.22
CA CYS A 108 -8.67 -0.89 4.67
C CYS A 108 -9.92 -1.67 4.23
N GLY A 109 -9.74 -2.80 3.52
CA GLY A 109 -10.82 -3.68 3.11
C GLY A 109 -11.61 -4.25 4.28
N GLU A 110 -10.94 -4.66 5.36
CA GLU A 110 -11.59 -5.13 6.58
C GLU A 110 -12.44 -4.04 7.26
N LEU A 111 -11.90 -2.83 7.39
CA LEU A 111 -12.61 -1.68 7.98
C LEU A 111 -13.85 -1.32 7.15
N LEU A 112 -13.73 -1.30 5.83
CA LEU A 112 -14.87 -1.06 4.94
C LEU A 112 -15.93 -2.15 5.08
N ASN A 113 -15.52 -3.42 5.19
CA ASN A 113 -16.45 -4.54 5.42
C ASN A 113 -17.15 -4.46 6.77
N LEU A 114 -16.48 -3.95 7.81
CA LEU A 114 -17.11 -3.70 9.12
C LEU A 114 -18.11 -2.55 9.06
N ASN A 115 -17.77 -1.45 8.41
CA ASN A 115 -18.67 -0.32 8.19
C ASN A 115 -19.93 -0.71 7.40
N ALA A 116 -19.77 -1.57 6.39
CA ALA A 116 -20.88 -2.10 5.60
C ALA A 116 -21.89 -2.91 6.45
N LYS A 117 -21.48 -3.46 7.60
CA LYS A 117 -22.38 -4.15 8.54
C LYS A 117 -23.16 -3.19 9.45
N ILE A 118 -22.66 -1.98 9.68
CA ILE A 118 -23.34 -0.96 10.51
C ILE A 118 -24.46 -0.28 9.73
N LEU A 119 -24.19 0.11 8.47
CA LEU A 119 -25.14 0.81 7.58
C LEU A 119 -26.58 0.24 7.59
N PRO A 120 -26.80 -1.08 7.38
CA PRO A 120 -28.16 -1.63 7.39
C PRO A 120 -28.80 -1.60 8.78
N LEU A 121 -28.02 -1.62 9.87
CA LEU A 121 -28.55 -1.51 11.24
C LEU A 121 -29.01 -0.09 11.51
N GLU A 122 -28.20 0.91 11.17
CA GLU A 122 -28.55 2.33 11.34
C GLU A 122 -29.73 2.78 10.47
N ALA A 123 -29.98 2.09 9.36
CA ALA A 123 -31.13 2.32 8.49
C ALA A 123 -32.45 1.76 9.03
N LYS A 124 -32.43 0.87 10.05
CA LYS A 124 -33.67 0.31 10.60
C LYS A 124 -34.51 1.39 11.29
N PRO A 125 -35.84 1.43 11.08
CA PRO A 125 -36.72 2.33 11.79
C PRO A 125 -36.68 2.06 13.30
N ARG A 126 -36.72 3.12 14.11
CA ARG A 126 -36.91 3.01 15.55
C ARG A 126 -38.38 2.74 15.86
N TYR A 127 -38.65 1.81 16.76
CA TYR A 127 -40.00 1.56 17.23
C TYR A 127 -40.42 2.67 18.21
N GLY A 128 -41.50 3.39 17.88
CA GLY A 128 -42.01 4.51 18.67
C GLY A 128 -43.05 4.14 19.74
N GLY A 129 -43.37 2.86 19.91
CA GLY A 129 -44.31 2.39 20.94
C GLY A 129 -43.66 2.29 22.32
N SER A 130 -44.45 2.45 23.39
CA SER A 130 -43.98 2.45 24.79
C SER A 130 -43.51 1.08 25.34
N GLY A 131 -43.30 0.10 24.47
CA GLY A 131 -42.88 -1.25 24.82
C GLY A 131 -41.44 -1.52 24.39
N ILE A 132 -40.64 -2.09 25.29
CA ILE A 132 -39.31 -2.58 24.96
C ILE A 132 -39.49 -3.82 24.08
N LEU A 133 -39.07 -3.74 22.81
CA LEU A 133 -39.05 -4.90 21.92
C LEU A 133 -38.06 -5.94 22.48
N GLY A 134 -38.57 -6.99 23.13
CA GLY A 134 -37.81 -8.20 23.45
C GLY A 134 -37.44 -8.46 24.91
N PHE A 135 -38.03 -7.79 25.90
CA PHE A 135 -37.82 -8.19 27.31
C PHE A 135 -38.90 -9.17 27.80
N GLY A 136 -38.49 -10.42 28.06
CA GLY A 136 -39.23 -11.39 28.87
C GLY A 136 -40.12 -12.37 28.09
N THR A 137 -39.56 -13.55 27.80
CA THR A 137 -40.21 -14.83 27.44
C THR A 137 -41.07 -14.90 26.16
N THR A 138 -40.82 -15.96 25.36
CA THR A 138 -41.49 -16.41 24.10
C THR A 138 -41.23 -15.54 22.86
N PRO A 139 -41.22 -16.15 21.65
CA PRO A 139 -40.40 -15.69 20.54
C PRO A 139 -40.77 -14.27 20.11
N ILE A 140 -39.72 -13.50 19.82
CA ILE A 140 -39.85 -12.15 19.25
C ILE A 140 -40.76 -12.27 18.01
N PRO A 141 -41.86 -11.50 17.93
CA PRO A 141 -42.71 -11.53 16.76
C PRO A 141 -41.88 -11.20 15.51
N ALA A 142 -42.05 -11.95 14.42
CA ALA A 142 -41.25 -11.76 13.20
C ALA A 142 -41.30 -10.32 12.65
N TRP A 143 -42.39 -9.60 12.88
CA TRP A 143 -42.50 -8.19 12.49
C TRP A 143 -41.59 -7.26 13.31
N ALA A 144 -41.11 -7.65 14.48
CA ALA A 144 -40.24 -6.81 15.31
C ALA A 144 -38.78 -6.78 14.79
N GLU A 145 -38.37 -7.75 13.97
CA GLU A 145 -37.02 -7.82 13.38
C GLU A 145 -36.73 -6.65 12.40
N GLN A 146 -37.78 -6.05 11.84
CA GLN A 146 -37.67 -4.90 10.94
C GLN A 146 -37.32 -3.59 11.67
N TYR A 147 -37.40 -3.57 13.01
CA TYR A 147 -37.10 -2.39 13.83
C TYR A 147 -35.72 -2.48 14.48
N TYR A 148 -35.15 -1.32 14.77
CA TYR A 148 -33.91 -1.21 15.53
C TYR A 148 -34.10 -1.72 16.96
N SER A 149 -33.34 -2.75 17.31
CA SER A 149 -33.40 -3.44 18.60
C SER A 149 -32.21 -3.06 19.51
N GLU A 150 -32.29 -3.43 20.79
CA GLU A 150 -31.15 -3.30 21.71
C GLU A 150 -29.96 -4.19 21.27
N SER A 151 -30.23 -5.33 20.64
CA SER A 151 -29.19 -6.18 20.05
C SER A 151 -28.48 -5.48 18.87
N ASP A 152 -29.23 -4.75 18.03
CA ASP A 152 -28.64 -3.91 16.99
C ASP A 152 -27.77 -2.81 17.62
N ALA A 153 -28.24 -2.16 18.69
CA ALA A 153 -27.46 -1.15 19.43
C ALA A 153 -26.14 -1.70 19.99
N MET A 154 -26.18 -2.88 20.62
CA MET A 154 -24.98 -3.55 21.11
C MET A 154 -24.04 -3.94 19.97
N THR A 155 -24.58 -4.36 18.83
CA THR A 155 -23.78 -4.68 17.64
C THR A 155 -23.08 -3.44 17.09
N VAL A 156 -23.79 -2.33 16.93
CA VAL A 156 -23.21 -1.05 16.48
C VAL A 156 -22.12 -0.56 17.44
N ILE A 157 -22.35 -0.62 18.76
CA ILE A 157 -21.34 -0.24 19.76
C ILE A 157 -20.10 -1.13 19.66
N ASN A 158 -20.27 -2.45 19.54
CA ASN A 158 -19.16 -3.39 19.46
C ASN A 158 -18.35 -3.21 18.17
N ILE A 159 -19.01 -3.03 17.02
CA ILE A 159 -18.32 -2.76 15.76
C ILE A 159 -17.63 -1.39 15.83
N GLY A 160 -18.27 -0.36 16.40
CA GLY A 160 -17.66 0.97 16.58
C GLY A 160 -16.36 0.92 17.40
N LYS A 161 -16.35 0.19 18.51
CA LYS A 161 -15.13 -0.04 19.32
C LYS A 161 -14.04 -0.77 18.53
N CYS A 162 -14.41 -1.85 17.84
CA CYS A 162 -13.48 -2.63 17.01
C CYS A 162 -12.88 -1.76 15.89
N ASN A 163 -13.71 -0.98 15.21
CA ASN A 163 -13.29 -0.05 14.16
C ASN A 163 -12.31 1.00 14.69
N SER A 164 -12.58 1.59 15.86
CA SER A 164 -11.68 2.59 16.45
C SER A 164 -10.28 2.02 16.70
N ILE A 165 -10.20 0.78 17.21
CA ILE A 165 -8.91 0.12 17.46
C ILE A 165 -8.20 -0.17 16.13
N LYS A 166 -8.91 -0.81 15.19
CA LYS A 166 -8.35 -1.14 13.87
C LYS A 166 -7.90 0.08 13.08
N LEU A 167 -8.64 1.20 13.16
CA LEU A 167 -8.26 2.46 12.53
C LEU A 167 -6.99 3.05 13.16
N GLY A 168 -6.84 2.94 14.49
CA GLY A 168 -5.62 3.33 15.18
C GLY A 168 -4.41 2.53 14.68
N THR A 169 -4.54 1.20 14.61
CA THR A 169 -3.50 0.33 14.06
C THR A 169 -3.17 0.66 12.60
N LEU A 170 -4.20 0.86 11.75
CA LEU A 170 -4.02 1.25 10.35
C LEU A 170 -3.20 2.54 10.24
N LYS A 171 -3.55 3.59 11.01
CA LYS A 171 -2.83 4.87 10.98
C LYS A 171 -1.36 4.69 11.36
N GLU A 172 -1.05 3.81 12.31
CA GLU A 172 0.33 3.55 12.69
C GLU A 172 1.10 2.83 11.58
N THR A 173 0.53 1.77 11.00
CA THR A 173 1.13 1.08 9.85
C THR A 173 1.35 2.01 8.67
N VAL A 174 0.42 2.93 8.40
CA VAL A 174 0.56 3.93 7.34
C VAL A 174 1.72 4.89 7.60
N ARG A 175 1.92 5.35 8.85
CA ARG A 175 3.09 6.18 9.21
C ARG A 175 4.40 5.45 9.02
N GLU A 176 4.46 4.19 9.44
CA GLU A 176 5.65 3.35 9.24
C GLU A 176 5.94 3.12 7.76
N ALA A 177 4.91 2.94 6.93
CA ALA A 177 5.06 2.79 5.49
C ALA A 177 5.55 4.09 4.84
N LEU A 178 5.00 5.25 5.23
CA LEU A 178 5.46 6.56 4.78
C LEU A 178 6.94 6.78 5.07
N GLN A 179 7.35 6.50 6.30
CA GLN A 179 8.76 6.62 6.70
C GLN A 179 9.66 5.74 5.82
N SER A 180 9.27 4.47 5.60
CA SER A 180 10.01 3.57 4.71
C SER A 180 10.05 4.09 3.26
N GLY A 181 8.96 4.68 2.76
CA GLY A 181 8.92 5.25 1.42
C GLY A 181 9.88 6.44 1.25
N TYR A 182 9.94 7.35 2.23
CA TYR A 182 10.89 8.46 2.20
C TYR A 182 12.35 8.01 2.31
N GLU A 183 12.62 6.98 3.12
CA GLU A 183 13.95 6.37 3.18
C GLU A 183 14.36 5.80 1.83
N ILE A 184 13.45 5.13 1.12
CA ILE A 184 13.75 4.61 -0.22
C ILE A 184 14.02 5.74 -1.21
N ILE A 185 13.20 6.79 -1.22
CA ILE A 185 13.40 7.96 -2.10
C ILE A 185 14.77 8.57 -1.86
N SER A 186 15.16 8.76 -0.59
CA SER A 186 16.49 9.29 -0.23
C SER A 186 17.64 8.37 -0.63
N LEU A 187 17.43 7.06 -0.80
CA LEU A 187 18.44 6.11 -1.27
C LEU A 187 18.54 6.04 -2.81
N LEU A 188 17.57 6.63 -3.52
CA LEU A 188 17.53 6.71 -4.97
C LEU A 188 18.15 8.01 -5.50
N GLU A 189 18.28 9.05 -4.66
CA GLU A 189 18.98 10.32 -4.91
C GLU A 189 20.50 10.19 -4.70
#